data_AF-A0AAP0R609-F1
#
_entry.id   AF-A0AAP0R609-F1
#
_cell.length_a   1.000
_cell.length_b   1.000
_cell.length_c   1.000
_cell.angle_alpha   90.00
_cell.angle_beta   90.00
_cell.angle_gamma   90.00
#
_symmetry.space_group_name_H-M   'P 1'
#
loop_
_entity.id
_entity.type
_entity.pdbx_description
1 polymer ?
#
loop_
_entity_poly.entity_id
_entity_poly.type
_entity_poly.pdbx_seq_one_letter_code
_entity_poly.pdbx_strand_id
1 'polypeptide(L)'
;MEIFTIHGAGIAKHGEIDYEAVVKLAEGLNAADPRNFRTEAGMSAIRAELDYAIHEDPMKAHRKLNEAKKLESSALYNADFGKD
;
A
#
# COMPACT_ATOMS: atom_id res chain seq x y z
N MET A 1 -9.85 -1.77 -4.03
CA MET A 1 -9.21 -1.28 -5.27
C MET A 1 -9.05 0.23 -5.26
N GLU A 2 -10.12 1.00 -5.10
CA GLU A 2 -10.11 2.48 -5.21
C GLU A 2 -9.04 3.19 -4.35
N ILE A 3 -8.83 2.73 -3.11
CA ILE A 3 -7.80 3.29 -2.21
C ILE A 3 -6.40 3.25 -2.85
N PHE A 4 -6.02 2.13 -3.48
CA PHE A 4 -4.73 2.00 -4.15
C PHE A 4 -4.65 2.86 -5.41
N THR A 5 -5.75 3.01 -6.13
CA THR A 5 -5.85 3.90 -7.29
C THR A 5 -5.64 5.36 -6.90
N ILE A 6 -6.28 5.82 -5.82
CA ILE A 6 -6.16 7.19 -5.29
C ILE A 6 -4.73 7.47 -4.83
N HIS A 7 -4.16 6.58 -4.00
CA HIS A 7 -2.77 6.75 -3.53
C HIS A 7 -1.75 6.60 -4.66
N GLY A 8 -2.06 5.82 -5.70
CA GLY A 8 -1.24 5.68 -6.88
C GLY A 8 -1.33 6.86 -7.86
N ALA A 9 -2.38 7.68 -7.83
CA ALA A 9 -2.64 8.71 -8.85
C ALA A 9 -1.51 9.74 -9.00
N GLY A 10 -0.82 10.08 -7.90
CA GLY A 10 0.27 11.05 -7.90
C GLY A 10 1.67 10.48 -8.16
N ILE A 11 1.80 9.21 -8.53
CA ILE A 11 3.09 8.58 -8.87
C ILE A 11 3.34 8.76 -10.36
N ALA A 12 4.56 9.13 -10.76
CA ALA A 12 4.98 9.04 -12.16
C ALA A 12 5.07 7.56 -12.53
N LYS A 13 4.25 7.10 -13.47
CA LYS A 13 4.16 5.67 -13.86
C LYS A 13 4.64 5.50 -15.28
N HIS A 14 5.29 4.37 -15.54
CA HIS A 14 5.60 3.93 -16.88
C HIS A 14 4.94 2.58 -17.14
N GLY A 15 4.12 2.53 -18.19
CA GLY A 15 3.28 1.38 -18.49
C GLY A 15 2.03 1.29 -17.61
N GLU A 16 1.31 0.19 -17.77
CA GLU A 16 0.09 -0.10 -17.01
C GLU A 16 0.43 -0.79 -15.69
N ILE A 17 -0.23 -0.35 -14.62
CA ILE A 17 -0.16 -1.00 -13.31
C ILE A 17 -1.44 -1.78 -13.14
N ASP A 18 -1.33 -3.10 -13.06
CA ASP A 18 -2.42 -3.97 -12.65
C ASP A 18 -2.69 -3.80 -11.14
N TYR A 19 -3.58 -2.88 -10.80
CA TYR A 19 -4.03 -2.66 -9.43
C TYR A 19 -4.94 -3.77 -8.90
N GLU A 20 -5.54 -4.59 -9.78
CA GLU A 20 -6.36 -5.72 -9.35
C GLU A 20 -5.47 -6.80 -8.74
N ALA A 21 -4.33 -7.11 -9.38
CA ALA A 21 -3.32 -8.00 -8.83
C ALA A 21 -2.75 -7.50 -7.50
N VAL A 22 -2.47 -6.18 -7.38
CA VAL A 22 -1.98 -5.57 -6.14
C VAL A 22 -2.99 -5.74 -5.00
N VAL A 23 -4.29 -5.53 -5.28
CA VAL A 23 -5.35 -5.66 -4.28
C VAL A 23 -5.53 -7.11 -3.83
N LYS A 24 -5.41 -8.08 -4.73
CA LYS A 24 -5.49 -9.52 -4.39
C LYS A 24 -4.38 -9.94 -3.41
N LEU A 25 -3.22 -9.29 -3.47
CA LEU A 25 -2.14 -9.53 -2.51
C LEU A 25 -2.39 -8.84 -1.15
N ALA A 26 -3.31 -7.88 -1.10
CA ALA A 26 -3.59 -7.01 0.04
C ALA A 26 -4.61 -7.53 1.04
N GLU A 27 -4.94 -8.81 0.98
CA GLU A 27 -5.75 -9.47 1.99
C GLU A 27 -5.11 -9.31 3.39
N GLY A 28 -5.92 -8.86 4.35
CA GLY A 28 -5.47 -8.62 5.73
C GLY A 28 -4.96 -7.22 6.04
N LEU A 29 -4.84 -6.33 5.03
CA LEU A 29 -4.58 -4.91 5.27
C LEU A 29 -5.87 -4.16 5.62
N ASN A 30 -5.78 -3.25 6.58
CA ASN A 30 -6.83 -2.28 6.86
C ASN A 30 -6.73 -1.09 5.88
N ALA A 31 -7.77 -0.25 5.80
CA ALA A 31 -7.79 0.90 4.89
C ALA A 31 -6.74 1.99 5.20
N ALA A 32 -6.09 1.96 6.37
CA ALA A 32 -5.02 2.88 6.74
C ALA A 32 -3.63 2.41 6.29
N ASP A 33 -3.42 1.10 6.14
CA ASP A 33 -2.13 0.52 5.72
C ASP A 33 -1.70 0.99 4.30
N PRO A 34 -2.62 1.12 3.31
CA PRO A 34 -2.30 1.66 1.99
C PRO A 34 -1.80 3.10 1.96
N ARG A 35 -1.84 3.87 3.07
CA ARG A 35 -1.30 5.25 3.09
C ARG A 35 0.20 5.28 2.76
N ASN A 36 0.92 4.21 3.13
CA ASN A 36 2.35 4.06 2.92
C ASN A 36 2.69 3.47 1.54
N PHE A 37 1.69 2.94 0.82
CA PHE A 37 1.88 2.26 -0.45
C PHE A 37 2.56 3.16 -1.49
N ARG A 38 2.11 4.42 -1.62
CA ARG A 38 2.69 5.39 -2.56
C ARG A 38 4.18 5.61 -2.31
N THR A 39 4.54 5.80 -1.05
CA THR A 39 5.91 6.09 -0.62
C THR A 39 6.82 4.89 -0.88
N GLU A 40 6.36 3.69 -0.55
CA GLU A 40 7.15 2.46 -0.74
C GLU A 40 7.32 2.11 -2.23
N ALA A 41 6.30 2.33 -3.05
CA ALA A 41 6.40 2.14 -4.50
C ALA A 41 7.40 3.14 -5.12
N GLY A 42 7.32 4.42 -4.75
CA GLY A 42 8.31 5.42 -5.18
C GLY A 42 9.72 5.11 -4.68
N MET A 43 9.85 4.65 -3.44
CA MET A 43 11.15 4.27 -2.88
C MET A 43 11.76 3.05 -3.59
N SER A 44 10.93 2.09 -4.04
CA SER A 44 11.40 0.96 -4.87
C SER A 44 11.95 1.46 -6.21
N ALA A 45 11.26 2.39 -6.86
CA ALA A 45 11.70 2.99 -8.12
C ALA A 45 13.01 3.79 -7.95
N ILE A 46 13.11 4.61 -6.90
CA ILE A 46 14.32 5.39 -6.59
C ILE A 46 15.52 4.47 -6.32
N ARG A 47 15.32 3.36 -5.60
CA ARG A 47 16.38 2.37 -5.37
C ARG A 47 16.81 1.64 -6.65
N ALA A 48 15.93 1.58 -7.65
CA ALA A 48 16.23 1.05 -8.96
C ALA A 48 16.81 2.12 -9.91
N GLU A 49 17.09 3.34 -9.41
CA GLU A 49 17.59 4.48 -10.20
C GLU A 49 16.63 4.87 -11.35
N LEU A 50 15.32 4.70 -11.14
CA LEU A 50 14.27 5.06 -12.10
C LEU A 50 13.52 6.32 -11.65
N ASP A 51 13.19 7.18 -12.61
CA ASP A 51 12.36 8.38 -12.41
C ASP A 51 10.84 8.08 -12.42
N TYR A 52 10.46 6.83 -12.64
CA TYR A 52 9.08 6.37 -12.75
C TYR A 52 8.89 5.00 -12.09
N ALA A 53 7.69 4.74 -11.58
CA ALA A 53 7.29 3.44 -11.08
C ALA A 53 6.79 2.55 -12.22
N ILE A 54 7.22 1.29 -12.19
CA ILE A 54 6.70 0.21 -13.04
C ILE A 54 5.81 -0.72 -12.21
N HIS A 55 5.10 -1.65 -12.85
CA HIS A 55 4.20 -2.59 -12.15
C HIS A 55 4.86 -3.36 -10.99
N GLU A 56 6.16 -3.67 -11.08
CA GLU A 56 6.88 -4.36 -10.02
C GLU A 56 7.00 -3.56 -8.71
N ASP A 57 7.03 -2.23 -8.78
CA ASP A 57 7.27 -1.38 -7.60
C ASP A 57 6.10 -1.41 -6.60
N PRO A 58 4.83 -1.23 -7.04
CA PRO A 58 3.65 -1.56 -6.24
C PRO A 58 3.67 -2.95 -5.61
N MET A 59 4.15 -3.96 -6.35
CA MET A 59 4.17 -5.35 -5.89
C MET A 59 5.20 -5.53 -4.76
N LYS A 60 6.38 -4.90 -4.90
CA LYS A 60 7.42 -4.86 -3.85
C LYS A 60 6.96 -4.06 -2.63
N ALA A 61 6.36 -2.90 -2.85
CA ALA A 61 5.78 -2.06 -1.81
C ALA A 61 4.76 -2.85 -0.97
N HIS A 62 3.87 -3.56 -1.66
CA HIS A 62 2.83 -4.35 -1.01
C HIS A 62 3.38 -5.47 -0.14
N ARG A 63 4.34 -6.26 -0.65
CA ARG A 63 5.01 -7.30 0.14
C ARG A 63 5.67 -6.73 1.39
N LYS A 64 6.31 -5.58 1.28
CA LYS A 64 6.92 -4.90 2.43
C LYS A 64 5.88 -4.47 3.47
N LEU A 65 4.73 -3.95 3.04
CA LEU A 65 3.64 -3.59 3.97
C LEU A 65 3.09 -4.82 4.70
N ASN A 66 2.91 -5.95 4.00
CA ASN A 66 2.49 -7.20 4.63
C ASN A 66 3.48 -7.70 5.68
N GLU A 67 4.79 -7.59 5.43
CA GLU A 67 5.79 -7.96 6.45
C GLU A 67 5.78 -7.00 7.65
N ALA A 68 5.63 -5.69 7.40
CA ALA A 68 5.51 -4.71 8.48
C ALA A 68 4.26 -4.94 9.34
N LYS A 69 3.15 -5.36 8.71
CA LYS A 69 1.89 -5.63 9.39
C LYS A 69 2.00 -6.73 10.45
N LYS A 70 2.83 -7.75 10.20
CA LYS A 70 3.07 -8.85 11.17
C LYS A 70 3.68 -8.36 12.48
N LEU A 71 4.30 -7.18 12.48
CA LEU A 71 4.92 -6.57 13.64
C LEU A 71 3.92 -5.66 14.40
N GLU A 72 2.74 -5.40 13.85
CA GLU A 72 1.73 -4.59 14.53
C GLU A 72 1.04 -5.38 15.65
N SER A 73 0.76 -4.70 16.75
CA SER A 73 -0.06 -5.25 17.82
C SER A 73 -1.54 -5.28 17.41
N SER A 74 -2.31 -6.19 18.01
CA SER A 74 -3.76 -6.25 17.80
C SER A 74 -4.41 -4.95 18.30
N ALA A 75 -5.09 -4.24 17.40
CA ALA A 75 -5.88 -3.08 17.76
C ALA A 75 -7.22 -3.53 18.37
N LEU A 76 -7.34 -3.46 19.69
CA LEU A 76 -8.59 -3.66 20.40
C LEU A 76 -9.32 -2.33 20.52
N TYR A 77 -10.38 -2.14 19.75
CA TYR A 77 -11.24 -0.98 19.86
C TYR A 77 -12.26 -1.19 20.98
N ASN A 78 -12.33 -0.25 21.92
CA ASN A 78 -13.32 -0.30 22.99
C ASN A 78 -14.67 0.19 22.43
N ALA A 79 -15.71 -0.62 22.54
CA ALA A 79 -17.01 -0.36 21.91
C ALA A 79 -17.90 0.63 22.71
N ASP A 80 -17.44 1.12 23.85
CA ASP A 80 -18.20 1.99 24.75
C ASP A 80 -18.13 3.49 24.40
N PHE A 81 -17.74 3.83 23.17
CA PHE A 81 -17.80 5.21 22.68
C PHE A 81 -19.23 5.77 22.78
N GLY A 82 -19.42 6.80 23.62
CA GLY A 82 -20.69 7.53 23.73
C GLY A 82 -21.69 6.99 24.75
N LYS A 83 -21.27 6.11 25.67
CA LYS A 83 -22.08 5.76 26.86
C LYS A 83 -21.77 6.71 28.02
N ASP A 84 -22.28 7.93 27.92
CA ASP A 84 -22.58 8.83 29.04
C ASP A 84 -23.97 9.43 28.80
#